data_AF-A0A226NM86-F1
#
_entry.id   AF-A0A226NM86-F1
#
_cell.length_a   1.000
_cell.length_b   1.000
_cell.length_c   1.000
_cell.angle_alpha   90.00
_cell.angle_beta   90.00
_cell.angle_gamma   90.00
#
_symmetry.space_group_name_H-M   'P 1'
#
loop_
_entity.id
_entity.type
_entity.pdbx_description
1 polymer ?
#
loop_
_entity_poly.entity_id
_entity_poly.type
_entity_poly.pdbx_seq_one_letter_code
_entity_poly.pdbx_strand_id
1 'polypeptide(L)'
;MKKSRGRTSRKRRRKHLQRFTYGVNCSRELEYIKLKKWLKDRGFEDSSLRPAQFWGTGRGLMTTKALQSLFAENTATVFNYDALEWAWCTINTRTIYMKHSQRECFSLEPDVYALAPYLDLLNHSPNVQVKAAFNEQSRRYEIQTNSQCKKHEEVFICYGPHDNQRLLLEYGFVAIDNPHSSVYVSSDTLLKYFPPLDKQKNAKLSILKDHDLLE
;
A
#
# COMPACT_ATOMS: atom_id res chain seq x y z
N MET A 1 25.46 36.46 -13.12
CA MET A 1 26.31 35.55 -13.94
C MET A 1 26.39 34.17 -13.30
N LYS A 2 25.78 33.13 -13.88
CA LYS A 2 25.90 31.74 -13.40
C LYS A 2 27.32 31.24 -13.69
N LYS A 3 28.17 31.09 -12.67
CA LYS A 3 29.50 30.48 -12.82
C LYS A 3 29.33 29.05 -13.33
N SER A 4 29.71 28.80 -14.59
CA SER A 4 29.66 27.46 -15.17
C SER A 4 30.65 26.57 -14.39
N ARG A 5 30.14 25.48 -13.82
CA ARG A 5 30.99 24.54 -13.05
C ARG A 5 31.88 23.78 -14.03
N GLY A 6 33.20 23.90 -13.84
CA GLY A 6 34.21 23.20 -14.65
C GLY A 6 34.04 21.68 -14.63
N ARG A 7 34.53 21.01 -15.67
CA ARG A 7 34.44 19.55 -15.90
C ARG A 7 34.92 18.74 -14.67
N THR A 8 35.97 19.21 -14.01
CA THR A 8 36.55 18.58 -12.81
C THR A 8 35.61 18.67 -11.60
N SER A 9 34.93 19.80 -11.39
CA SER A 9 33.94 19.96 -10.31
C SER A 9 32.74 19.02 -10.52
N ARG A 10 32.27 18.88 -11.76
CA ARG A 10 31.21 17.94 -12.13
C ARG A 10 31.62 16.47 -11.89
N LYS A 11 32.84 16.08 -12.27
CA LYS A 11 33.39 14.73 -11.99
C LYS A 11 33.53 14.47 -10.48
N ARG A 12 34.01 15.44 -9.71
CA ARG A 12 34.21 15.31 -8.25
C ARG A 12 32.87 15.18 -7.51
N ARG A 13 31.86 15.97 -7.89
CA ARG A 13 30.50 15.86 -7.36
C ARG A 13 29.84 14.53 -7.71
N ARG A 14 30.01 14.03 -8.95
CA ARG A 14 29.49 12.72 -9.37
C ARG A 14 30.15 11.57 -8.60
N LYS A 15 31.47 11.62 -8.35
CA LYS A 15 32.17 10.66 -7.46
C LYS A 15 31.72 10.75 -6.00
N HIS A 16 31.45 11.96 -5.51
CA HIS A 16 30.95 12.18 -4.16
C HIS A 16 29.53 11.62 -4.00
N LEU A 17 28.62 11.90 -4.95
CA LEU A 17 27.28 11.29 -4.96
C LEU A 17 27.35 9.75 -5.03
N GLN A 18 28.27 9.20 -5.85
CA GLN A 18 28.51 7.75 -5.90
C GLN A 18 28.98 7.19 -4.56
N ARG A 19 29.91 7.84 -3.84
CA ARG A 19 30.32 7.38 -2.49
C ARG A 19 29.17 7.36 -1.48
N PHE A 20 28.18 8.23 -1.64
CA PHE A 20 27.02 8.26 -0.76
C PHE A 20 25.97 7.19 -1.10
N THR A 21 25.98 6.66 -2.33
CA THR A 21 25.03 5.65 -2.81
C THR A 21 25.58 4.22 -2.73
N TYR A 22 26.89 4.01 -2.85
CA TYR A 22 27.48 2.67 -2.78
C TYR A 22 27.81 2.28 -1.35
N GLY A 23 27.13 1.25 -0.84
CA GLY A 23 27.45 0.64 0.45
C GLY A 23 28.86 0.05 0.49
N VAL A 24 29.44 -0.05 1.68
CA VAL A 24 30.74 -0.69 1.93
C VAL A 24 30.51 -2.15 2.29
N ASN A 25 31.13 -3.08 1.60
CA ASN A 25 30.97 -4.52 1.86
C ASN A 25 31.54 -4.91 3.24
N CYS A 26 30.69 -5.46 4.10
CA CYS A 26 31.01 -5.90 5.47
C CYS A 26 31.14 -7.42 5.59
N SER A 27 31.05 -8.18 4.49
CA SER A 27 31.06 -9.65 4.51
C SER A 27 32.26 -10.31 5.19
N ARG A 28 33.34 -9.55 5.43
CA ARG A 28 34.57 -10.04 6.07
C ARG A 28 34.55 -9.91 7.61
N GLU A 29 33.55 -9.24 8.17
CA GLU A 29 33.43 -9.12 9.62
C GLU A 29 33.02 -10.47 10.22
N LEU A 30 33.55 -10.76 11.41
CA LEU A 30 33.45 -12.08 12.04
C LEU A 30 31.99 -12.50 12.27
N GLU A 31 31.12 -11.55 12.61
CA GLU A 31 29.68 -11.77 12.80
C GLU A 31 28.99 -12.25 11.53
N TYR A 32 29.27 -11.62 10.37
CA TYR A 32 28.70 -12.02 9.09
C TYR A 32 29.27 -13.33 8.56
N ILE A 33 30.53 -13.64 8.86
CA ILE A 33 31.13 -14.94 8.56
C ILE A 33 30.41 -16.05 9.33
N LYS A 34 30.19 -15.84 10.65
CA LYS A 34 29.45 -16.79 11.49
C LYS A 34 28.02 -16.99 10.98
N LEU A 35 27.32 -15.90 10.65
CA LEU A 35 25.97 -15.93 10.09
C LEU A 35 25.91 -16.73 8.78
N LYS A 36 26.82 -16.47 7.83
CA LYS A 36 26.85 -17.19 6.56
C LYS A 36 27.13 -18.68 6.70
N LYS A 37 28.00 -19.08 7.65
CA LYS A 37 28.22 -20.49 7.98
C LYS A 37 26.93 -21.13 8.50
N TRP A 38 26.30 -20.50 9.49
CA TRP A 38 25.05 -20.95 10.08
C TRP A 38 23.90 -21.08 9.07
N LEU A 39 23.83 -20.16 8.10
CA LEU A 39 22.87 -20.19 6.99
C LEU A 39 23.15 -21.34 6.03
N LYS A 40 24.41 -21.54 5.65
CA LYS A 40 24.83 -22.63 4.77
C LYS A 40 24.53 -24.00 5.37
N ASP A 41 24.73 -24.16 6.69
CA ASP A 41 24.41 -25.39 7.43
C ASP A 41 22.90 -25.69 7.43
N ARG A 42 22.05 -24.72 7.06
CA ARG A 42 20.58 -24.85 6.90
C ARG A 42 20.13 -24.91 5.45
N GLY A 43 21.05 -25.10 4.50
CA GLY A 43 20.73 -25.22 3.07
C GLY A 43 20.48 -23.88 2.36
N PHE A 44 20.90 -22.76 2.94
CA PHE A 44 20.81 -21.46 2.26
C PHE A 44 22.00 -21.28 1.30
N GLU A 45 21.71 -21.15 0.00
CA GLU A 45 22.73 -21.10 -1.06
C GLU A 45 22.89 -19.72 -1.74
N ASP A 46 22.07 -18.71 -1.38
CA ASP A 46 22.03 -17.47 -2.14
C ASP A 46 23.32 -16.63 -2.02
N SER A 47 23.84 -16.23 -3.18
CA SER A 47 25.07 -15.45 -3.37
C SER A 47 24.81 -14.07 -4.01
N SER A 48 23.55 -13.77 -4.28
CA SER A 48 23.11 -12.56 -4.99
C SER A 48 23.11 -11.32 -4.08
N LEU A 49 23.17 -11.53 -2.76
CA LEU A 49 23.18 -10.47 -1.74
C LEU A 49 24.39 -10.58 -0.81
N ARG A 50 24.88 -9.42 -0.33
CA ARG A 50 26.00 -9.34 0.62
C ARG A 50 25.76 -8.29 1.69
N PRO A 51 26.15 -8.55 2.96
CA PRO A 51 26.15 -7.54 4.01
C PRO A 51 26.98 -6.31 3.64
N ALA A 52 26.41 -5.15 3.94
CA ALA A 52 26.96 -3.85 3.59
C ALA A 52 26.61 -2.78 4.63
N GLN A 53 27.50 -1.80 4.80
CA GLN A 53 27.22 -0.57 5.54
C GLN A 53 26.92 0.56 4.56
N PHE A 54 25.74 1.17 4.69
CA PHE A 54 25.31 2.33 3.93
C PHE A 54 25.37 3.59 4.80
N TRP A 55 25.73 4.71 4.19
CA TRP A 55 25.97 5.97 4.91
C TRP A 55 24.69 6.59 5.51
N GLY A 56 23.50 6.30 4.95
CA GLY A 56 22.23 6.86 5.43
C GLY A 56 21.32 5.89 6.18
N THR A 57 21.30 4.61 5.80
CA THR A 57 20.40 3.59 6.37
C THR A 57 21.10 2.63 7.33
N GLY A 58 22.44 2.71 7.46
CA GLY A 58 23.20 1.82 8.34
C GLY A 58 23.48 0.45 7.72
N ARG A 59 23.39 -0.61 8.53
CA ARG A 59 23.65 -2.00 8.09
C ARG A 59 22.52 -2.50 7.19
N GLY A 60 22.86 -3.18 6.09
CA GLY A 60 21.89 -3.76 5.16
C GLY A 60 22.53 -4.76 4.21
N LEU A 61 21.82 -5.07 3.12
CA LEU A 61 22.28 -5.95 2.05
C LEU A 61 22.48 -5.15 0.75
N MET A 62 23.58 -5.44 0.03
CA MET A 62 23.81 -4.95 -1.33
C MET A 62 23.71 -6.10 -2.33
N THR A 63 23.25 -5.82 -3.54
CA THR A 63 23.23 -6.79 -4.63
C THR A 63 24.64 -7.04 -5.19
N THR A 64 24.93 -8.27 -5.58
CA THR A 64 26.20 -8.66 -6.23
C THR A 64 26.12 -8.64 -7.75
N LYS A 65 24.90 -8.59 -8.29
CA LYS A 65 24.57 -8.52 -9.71
C LYS A 65 23.54 -7.41 -9.95
N ALA A 66 23.53 -6.87 -11.17
CA ALA A 66 22.52 -5.89 -11.56
C ALA A 66 21.13 -6.56 -11.68
N LEU A 67 20.10 -5.88 -11.17
CA LEU A 67 18.71 -6.37 -11.24
C LEU A 67 18.21 -6.54 -12.67
N GLN A 68 18.78 -5.81 -13.63
CA GLN A 68 18.43 -5.92 -15.06
C GLN A 68 18.42 -7.35 -15.59
N SER A 69 19.28 -8.22 -15.08
CA SER A 69 19.34 -9.63 -15.49
C SER A 69 18.08 -10.44 -15.16
N LEU A 70 17.22 -9.94 -14.26
CA LEU A 70 15.97 -10.58 -13.85
C LEU A 70 14.76 -10.13 -14.67
N PHE A 71 14.91 -9.07 -15.49
CA PHE A 71 13.80 -8.46 -16.22
C PHE A 71 14.11 -8.46 -17.72
N ALA A 72 13.14 -8.89 -18.53
CA ALA A 72 13.23 -8.81 -19.99
C ALA A 72 13.28 -7.34 -20.46
N GLU A 73 12.55 -6.47 -19.76
CA GLU A 73 12.47 -5.04 -20.01
C GLU A 73 13.50 -4.25 -19.20
N ASN A 74 13.79 -3.02 -19.62
CA ASN A 74 14.72 -2.16 -18.89
C ASN A 74 14.20 -1.86 -17.48
N THR A 75 15.04 -2.05 -16.47
CA THR A 75 14.66 -1.81 -15.07
C THR A 75 14.27 -0.37 -14.77
N ALA A 76 14.78 0.62 -15.52
CA ALA A 76 14.34 2.00 -15.40
C ALA A 76 12.94 2.24 -15.99
N THR A 77 12.47 1.39 -16.91
CA THR A 77 11.10 1.43 -17.43
C THR A 77 10.12 0.62 -16.58
N VAL A 78 10.60 -0.40 -15.88
CA VAL A 78 9.79 -1.20 -14.93
C VAL A 78 9.65 -0.48 -13.58
N PHE A 79 10.73 0.10 -13.07
CA PHE A 79 10.78 0.78 -11.76
C PHE A 79 10.92 2.30 -11.94
N ASN A 80 9.83 2.93 -12.35
CA ASN A 80 9.71 4.39 -12.36
C ASN A 80 8.46 4.83 -11.60
N TYR A 81 8.32 6.15 -11.47
CA TYR A 81 7.22 6.75 -10.72
C TYR A 81 5.86 6.42 -11.34
N ASP A 82 5.73 6.53 -12.67
CA ASP A 82 4.47 6.27 -13.37
C ASP A 82 4.02 4.80 -13.19
N ALA A 83 4.95 3.85 -13.23
CA ALA A 83 4.67 2.44 -12.96
C ALA A 83 4.25 2.20 -11.50
N LEU A 84 4.87 2.90 -10.54
CA LEU A 84 4.49 2.83 -9.13
C LEU A 84 3.10 3.42 -8.89
N GLU A 85 2.82 4.59 -9.47
CA GLU A 85 1.51 5.26 -9.38
C GLU A 85 0.42 4.37 -9.98
N TRP A 86 0.65 3.83 -11.18
CA TRP A 86 -0.27 2.89 -11.83
C TRP A 86 -0.52 1.64 -10.96
N ALA A 87 0.55 1.04 -10.41
CA ALA A 87 0.43 -0.13 -9.55
C ALA A 87 -0.33 0.18 -8.26
N TRP A 88 -0.04 1.32 -7.63
CA TRP A 88 -0.73 1.78 -6.41
C TRP A 88 -2.22 2.00 -6.66
N CYS A 89 -2.58 2.73 -7.72
CA CYS A 89 -3.98 2.92 -8.12
C CYS A 89 -4.66 1.59 -8.45
N THR A 90 -3.97 0.66 -9.12
CA THR A 90 -4.53 -0.66 -9.43
C THR A 90 -4.84 -1.45 -8.16
N ILE A 91 -3.92 -1.48 -7.20
CA ILE A 91 -4.12 -2.18 -5.93
C ILE A 91 -5.27 -1.56 -5.14
N ASN A 92 -5.31 -0.23 -4.99
CA ASN A 92 -6.36 0.43 -4.21
C ASN A 92 -7.75 0.26 -4.83
N THR A 93 -7.85 0.30 -6.16
CA THR A 93 -9.14 0.31 -6.86
C THR A 93 -9.71 -1.09 -7.14
N ARG A 94 -8.87 -2.15 -7.12
CA ARG A 94 -9.26 -3.50 -7.60
C ARG A 94 -9.03 -4.64 -6.61
N THR A 95 -8.40 -4.41 -5.45
CA THR A 95 -8.22 -5.48 -4.48
C THR A 95 -9.54 -5.85 -3.79
N ILE A 96 -9.69 -7.15 -3.52
CA ILE A 96 -10.79 -7.68 -2.71
C ILE A 96 -10.30 -8.08 -1.34
N TYR A 97 -11.18 -7.98 -0.35
CA TYR A 97 -10.93 -8.55 0.96
C TYR A 97 -11.06 -10.09 0.91
N MET A 98 -9.99 -10.79 1.25
CA MET A 98 -9.91 -12.25 1.31
C MET A 98 -9.21 -12.69 2.58
N LYS A 99 -10.00 -12.91 3.64
CA LYS A 99 -9.48 -13.50 4.88
C LYS A 99 -9.17 -14.98 4.67
N HIS A 100 -7.98 -15.40 5.08
CA HIS A 100 -7.55 -16.80 5.08
C HIS A 100 -6.75 -17.10 6.35
N SER A 101 -6.54 -18.38 6.67
CA SER A 101 -5.74 -18.78 7.84
C SER A 101 -4.28 -18.34 7.69
N GLN A 102 -3.79 -17.51 8.63
CA GLN A 102 -2.38 -17.13 8.68
C GLN A 102 -1.51 -18.37 8.81
N ARG A 103 -0.45 -18.44 8.00
CA ARG A 103 0.59 -19.47 8.14
C ARG A 103 1.67 -18.96 9.07
N GLU A 104 2.15 -19.81 9.98
CA GLU A 104 3.13 -19.46 11.03
C GLU A 104 4.46 -18.92 10.50
N CYS A 105 4.79 -19.12 9.21
CA CYS A 105 6.06 -18.71 8.61
C CYS A 105 6.06 -17.31 7.96
N PHE A 106 4.95 -16.58 7.98
CA PHE A 106 4.86 -15.23 7.38
C PHE A 106 4.61 -14.14 8.44
N SER A 107 4.64 -12.87 7.99
CA SER A 107 4.41 -11.69 8.82
C SER A 107 3.16 -11.84 9.71
N LEU A 108 3.21 -11.29 10.92
CA LEU A 108 2.05 -11.20 11.83
C LEU A 108 0.94 -10.30 11.25
N GLU A 109 1.30 -9.43 10.29
CA GLU A 109 0.35 -8.59 9.57
C GLU A 109 -0.65 -9.44 8.77
N PRO A 110 -1.95 -9.11 8.82
CA PRO A 110 -2.96 -9.84 8.07
C PRO A 110 -2.79 -9.65 6.55
N ASP A 111 -2.49 -10.72 5.83
CA ASP A 111 -2.52 -10.78 4.37
C ASP A 111 -3.97 -10.99 3.90
N VAL A 112 -4.73 -9.89 3.80
CA VAL A 112 -6.19 -9.94 3.61
C VAL A 112 -6.66 -9.33 2.29
N TYR A 113 -5.74 -8.99 1.39
CA TYR A 113 -6.07 -8.42 0.09
C TYR A 113 -5.58 -9.30 -1.04
N ALA A 114 -6.41 -9.46 -2.07
CA ALA A 114 -6.04 -10.19 -3.28
C ALA A 114 -6.52 -9.43 -4.52
N LEU A 115 -5.77 -9.54 -5.62
CA LEU A 115 -6.29 -9.25 -6.95
C LEU A 115 -6.97 -10.52 -7.47
N ALA A 116 -8.24 -10.39 -7.85
CA ALA A 116 -9.05 -11.49 -8.35
C ALA A 116 -9.44 -11.22 -9.81
N PRO A 117 -8.67 -11.75 -10.78
CA PRO A 117 -8.95 -11.55 -12.20
C PRO A 117 -10.39 -11.94 -12.53
N TYR A 118 -11.01 -11.18 -13.42
CA TYR A 118 -12.39 -11.35 -13.89
C TYR A 118 -13.45 -10.85 -12.89
N LEU A 119 -13.27 -11.11 -11.60
CA LEU A 119 -14.11 -10.55 -10.54
C LEU A 119 -13.96 -9.03 -10.49
N ASP A 120 -12.72 -8.55 -10.60
CA ASP A 120 -12.35 -7.13 -10.60
C ASP A 120 -12.93 -6.31 -11.77
N LEU A 121 -13.59 -6.96 -12.74
CA LEU A 121 -14.32 -6.31 -13.84
C LEU A 121 -15.76 -5.90 -13.46
N LEU A 122 -16.31 -6.43 -12.36
CA LEU A 122 -17.65 -6.11 -11.91
C LEU A 122 -17.67 -4.69 -11.32
N ASN A 123 -18.51 -3.82 -11.87
CA ASN A 123 -18.61 -2.43 -11.42
C ASN A 123 -19.44 -2.28 -10.14
N HIS A 124 -19.30 -1.13 -9.48
CA HIS A 124 -20.04 -0.78 -8.28
C HIS A 124 -21.45 -0.26 -8.58
N SER A 125 -22.42 -0.70 -7.79
CA SER A 125 -23.70 0.00 -7.60
C SER A 125 -24.05 0.03 -6.11
N PRO A 126 -24.43 1.20 -5.55
CA PRO A 126 -24.76 1.31 -4.13
C PRO A 126 -26.12 0.67 -3.80
N ASN A 127 -26.93 0.38 -4.83
CA ASN A 127 -28.26 -0.23 -4.68
C ASN A 127 -28.23 -1.76 -4.71
N VAL A 128 -27.07 -2.37 -4.99
CA VAL A 128 -26.91 -3.82 -5.06
C VAL A 128 -26.42 -4.37 -3.73
N GLN A 129 -26.98 -5.50 -3.33
CA GLN A 129 -26.52 -6.26 -2.16
C GLN A 129 -26.00 -7.61 -2.60
N VAL A 130 -24.75 -7.90 -2.23
CA VAL A 130 -24.09 -9.18 -2.50
C VAL A 130 -23.55 -9.77 -1.22
N LYS A 131 -23.44 -11.10 -1.18
CA LYS A 131 -22.61 -11.84 -0.24
C LYS A 131 -21.35 -12.25 -0.97
N ALA A 132 -20.21 -11.74 -0.53
CA ALA A 132 -18.91 -12.04 -1.09
C ALA A 132 -18.03 -12.65 0.00
N ALA A 133 -17.51 -13.85 -0.21
CA ALA A 133 -16.65 -14.53 0.74
C ALA A 133 -15.77 -15.59 0.07
N PHE A 134 -14.62 -15.87 0.69
CA PHE A 134 -13.84 -17.05 0.35
C PHE A 134 -14.47 -18.29 0.98
N ASN A 135 -14.79 -19.28 0.14
CA ASN A 135 -15.33 -20.55 0.56
C ASN A 135 -14.18 -21.57 0.73
N GLU A 136 -13.86 -21.91 1.98
CA GLU A 136 -12.77 -22.84 2.31
C GLU A 136 -13.00 -24.25 1.79
N GLN A 137 -14.26 -24.70 1.68
CA GLN A 137 -14.58 -26.04 1.20
C GLN A 137 -14.35 -26.15 -0.32
N SER A 138 -14.83 -25.15 -1.08
CA SER A 138 -14.68 -25.12 -2.53
C SER A 138 -13.33 -24.53 -2.98
N ARG A 139 -12.58 -23.92 -2.05
CA ARG A 139 -11.36 -23.11 -2.26
C ARG A 139 -11.50 -22.03 -3.31
N ARG A 140 -12.64 -21.34 -3.34
CA ARG A 140 -12.95 -20.29 -4.32
C ARG A 140 -13.53 -19.07 -3.63
N TYR A 141 -13.28 -17.90 -4.21
CA TYR A 141 -14.01 -16.71 -3.84
C TYR A 141 -15.37 -16.71 -4.55
N GLU A 142 -16.45 -16.60 -3.77
CA GLU A 142 -17.82 -16.72 -4.28
C GLU A 142 -18.57 -15.41 -4.01
N ILE A 143 -19.21 -14.88 -5.05
CA ILE A 143 -20.12 -13.72 -4.96
C ILE A 143 -21.52 -14.20 -5.31
N GLN A 144 -22.45 -13.96 -4.39
CA GLN A 144 -23.86 -14.28 -4.56
C GLN A 144 -24.66 -12.98 -4.48
N THR A 145 -25.36 -12.66 -5.56
CA THR A 145 -26.28 -11.50 -5.61
C THR A 145 -27.69 -11.93 -5.23
N ASN A 146 -28.39 -11.07 -4.50
CA ASN A 146 -29.83 -11.23 -4.23
C ASN A 146 -30.69 -10.50 -5.27
N SER A 147 -30.07 -9.71 -6.15
CA SER A 147 -30.74 -8.96 -7.19
C SER A 147 -31.01 -9.84 -8.42
N GLN A 148 -32.13 -9.60 -9.11
CA GLN A 148 -32.37 -10.23 -10.41
C GLN A 148 -31.44 -9.60 -11.46
N CYS A 149 -30.84 -10.45 -12.30
CA CYS A 149 -30.04 -10.01 -13.44
C CYS A 149 -30.75 -10.48 -14.72
N LYS A 150 -31.16 -9.55 -15.61
CA LYS A 150 -31.73 -9.97 -16.89
C LYS A 150 -30.62 -10.29 -17.89
N LYS A 151 -30.99 -11.06 -18.92
CA LYS A 151 -30.10 -11.39 -20.03
C LYS A 151 -29.59 -10.09 -20.69
N HIS A 152 -28.27 -9.98 -20.86
CA HIS A 152 -27.60 -8.83 -21.47
C HIS A 152 -27.61 -7.53 -20.64
N GLU A 153 -28.00 -7.57 -19.37
CA GLU A 153 -27.78 -6.45 -18.45
C GLU A 153 -26.41 -6.54 -17.79
N GLU A 154 -25.84 -5.38 -17.45
CA GLU A 154 -24.63 -5.29 -16.65
C GLU A 154 -24.86 -5.86 -15.25
N VAL A 155 -23.88 -6.61 -14.74
CA VAL A 155 -23.91 -7.16 -13.39
C VAL A 155 -23.03 -6.30 -12.50
N PHE A 156 -23.62 -5.80 -11.42
CA PHE A 156 -22.93 -4.97 -10.45
C PHE A 156 -22.68 -5.72 -9.15
N ILE A 157 -21.68 -5.26 -8.40
CA ILE A 157 -21.46 -5.61 -7.00
C ILE A 157 -21.46 -4.34 -6.14
N CYS A 158 -21.42 -4.50 -4.83
CA CYS A 158 -21.20 -3.38 -3.91
C CYS A 158 -19.78 -3.48 -3.34
N TYR A 159 -18.97 -2.45 -3.56
CA TYR A 159 -17.61 -2.37 -3.01
C TYR A 159 -17.61 -2.08 -1.50
N GLY A 160 -18.71 -1.51 -1.01
CA GLY A 160 -18.94 -1.15 0.38
C GLY A 160 -19.92 0.02 0.48
N PRO A 161 -20.38 0.35 1.70
CA PRO A 161 -21.23 1.52 1.95
C PRO A 161 -20.37 2.80 1.92
N HIS A 162 -19.88 3.15 0.73
CA HIS A 162 -18.97 4.28 0.52
C HIS A 162 -19.73 5.51 0.03
N ASP A 163 -19.39 6.67 0.58
CA ASP A 163 -19.88 7.95 0.08
C ASP A 163 -19.13 8.38 -1.20
N ASN A 164 -19.63 9.43 -1.86
CA ASN A 164 -19.03 9.88 -3.12
C ASN A 164 -17.64 10.49 -2.96
N GLN A 165 -17.27 11.02 -1.79
CA GLN A 165 -15.92 11.50 -1.54
C GLN A 165 -14.93 10.33 -1.51
N ARG A 166 -15.28 9.25 -0.80
CA ARG A 166 -14.45 8.04 -0.73
C ARG A 166 -14.39 7.32 -2.09
N LEU A 167 -15.51 7.20 -2.80
CA LEU A 167 -15.52 6.63 -4.15
C LEU A 167 -14.60 7.40 -5.11
N LEU A 168 -14.59 8.72 -5.02
CA LEU A 168 -13.73 9.54 -5.88
C LEU A 168 -12.25 9.35 -5.55
N LEU A 169 -11.89 9.38 -4.27
CA LEU A 169 -10.50 9.30 -3.82
C LEU A 169 -9.90 7.90 -3.98
N GLU A 170 -10.66 6.85 -3.68
CA GLU A 170 -10.16 5.47 -3.66
C GLU A 170 -10.42 4.72 -4.97
N TYR A 171 -11.48 5.09 -5.71
CA TYR A 171 -11.92 4.37 -6.91
C TYR A 171 -11.98 5.22 -8.18
N GLY A 172 -11.84 6.55 -8.08
CA GLY A 172 -11.80 7.45 -9.24
C GLY A 172 -13.15 7.74 -9.89
N PHE A 173 -14.28 7.50 -9.21
CA PHE A 173 -15.62 7.80 -9.73
C PHE A 173 -16.59 8.23 -8.63
N VAL A 174 -17.78 8.71 -9.02
CA VAL A 174 -18.90 9.00 -8.09
C VAL A 174 -20.14 8.23 -8.52
N ALA A 175 -20.97 7.84 -7.55
CA ALA A 175 -22.24 7.16 -7.82
C ALA A 175 -23.40 8.16 -7.84
N ILE A 176 -24.28 8.04 -8.85
CA ILE A 176 -25.52 8.80 -8.95
C ILE A 176 -26.51 8.27 -7.91
N ASP A 177 -27.24 9.16 -7.25
CA ASP A 177 -28.24 8.84 -6.22
C ASP A 177 -27.71 7.91 -5.13
N ASN A 178 -26.44 8.10 -4.73
CA ASN A 178 -25.79 7.26 -3.74
C ASN A 178 -26.43 7.46 -2.34
N PRO A 179 -27.14 6.45 -1.78
CA PRO A 179 -27.77 6.52 -0.46
C PRO A 179 -26.76 6.66 0.69
N HIS A 180 -25.48 6.37 0.45
CA HIS A 180 -24.40 6.53 1.41
C HIS A 180 -23.71 7.90 1.33
N SER A 181 -24.15 8.79 0.42
CA SER A 181 -23.62 10.16 0.33
C SER A 181 -23.64 10.85 1.68
N SER A 182 -22.49 11.40 2.08
CA SER A 182 -22.30 12.05 3.38
C SER A 182 -21.67 13.43 3.20
N VAL A 183 -21.80 14.28 4.21
CA VAL A 183 -21.07 15.55 4.32
C VAL A 183 -20.28 15.52 5.61
N TYR A 184 -18.98 15.74 5.50
CA TYR A 184 -18.09 15.78 6.65
C TYR A 184 -18.23 17.09 7.41
N VAL A 185 -18.47 16.99 8.71
CA VAL A 185 -18.51 18.14 9.62
C VAL A 185 -17.34 18.02 10.58
N SER A 186 -16.39 18.95 10.49
CA SER A 186 -15.22 18.93 11.37
C SER A 186 -15.58 19.35 12.80
N SER A 187 -14.78 18.88 13.76
CA SER A 187 -14.83 19.30 15.16
C SER A 187 -14.81 20.83 15.32
N ASP A 188 -13.96 21.54 14.57
CA ASP A 188 -13.90 23.00 14.56
C ASP A 188 -15.21 23.66 14.07
N THR A 189 -15.84 23.07 13.06
CA THR A 189 -17.12 23.54 12.53
C THR A 189 -18.21 23.39 13.58
N LEU A 190 -18.27 22.24 14.25
CA LEU A 190 -19.22 22.01 15.36
C LEU A 190 -18.98 23.00 16.51
N LEU A 191 -17.72 23.21 16.89
CA LEU A 191 -17.32 24.10 17.98
C LEU A 191 -17.69 25.57 17.73
N LYS A 192 -17.69 26.01 16.46
CA LYS A 192 -18.11 27.34 16.04
C LYS A 192 -19.59 27.61 16.31
N TYR A 193 -20.43 26.59 16.15
CA TYR A 193 -21.89 26.70 16.35
C TYR A 193 -22.35 26.20 17.72
N PHE A 194 -21.43 25.75 18.58
CA PHE A 194 -21.74 25.32 19.94
C PHE A 194 -22.25 26.52 20.77
N PRO A 195 -23.33 26.36 21.57
CA PRO A 195 -23.90 27.47 22.33
C PRO A 195 -22.86 28.16 23.23
N PRO A 196 -22.63 29.48 23.09
CA PRO A 196 -21.60 30.18 23.86
C PRO A 196 -21.94 30.29 25.36
N LEU A 197 -23.20 30.06 25.73
CA LEU A 197 -23.70 30.14 27.11
C LEU A 197 -23.59 28.82 27.89
N ASP A 198 -23.10 27.74 27.29
CA ASP A 198 -22.96 26.45 27.97
C ASP A 198 -21.75 26.47 28.93
N LYS A 199 -22.03 26.66 30.22
CA LYS A 199 -21.01 26.64 31.30
C LYS A 199 -20.28 25.29 31.42
N GLN A 200 -20.85 24.21 30.89
CA GLN A 200 -20.25 22.87 30.90
C GLN A 200 -19.54 22.51 29.59
N LYS A 201 -19.42 23.46 28.64
CA LYS A 201 -18.79 23.22 27.32
C LYS A 201 -17.46 22.48 27.42
N ASN A 202 -16.54 22.95 28.27
CA ASN A 202 -15.21 22.33 28.40
C ASN A 202 -15.28 20.90 28.95
N ALA A 203 -16.19 20.62 29.89
CA ALA A 203 -16.38 19.27 30.43
C ALA A 203 -16.93 18.31 29.36
N LYS A 204 -17.92 18.75 28.57
CA LYS A 204 -18.47 17.96 27.45
C LYS A 204 -17.42 17.67 26.38
N LEU A 205 -16.59 18.64 26.05
CA LEU A 205 -15.48 18.45 25.10
C LEU A 205 -14.40 17.51 25.63
N SER A 206 -14.12 17.53 26.94
CA SER A 206 -13.22 16.53 27.55
C SER A 206 -13.78 15.12 27.38
N ILE A 207 -15.05 14.90 27.76
CA ILE A 207 -15.71 13.60 27.64
C ILE A 207 -15.67 13.09 26.19
N LEU A 208 -16.01 13.96 25.22
CA LEU A 208 -15.98 13.57 23.81
C LEU A 208 -14.56 13.22 23.33
N LYS A 209 -13.52 13.89 23.82
CA LYS A 209 -12.12 13.53 23.53
C LYS A 209 -11.69 12.24 24.22
N ASP A 210 -12.07 12.06 25.49
CA ASP A 210 -11.73 10.88 26.30
C ASP A 210 -12.37 9.59 25.74
N HIS A 211 -13.38 9.73 24.87
CA HIS A 211 -14.07 8.65 24.18
C HIS A 211 -13.82 8.59 22.67
N ASP A 212 -12.85 9.33 22.14
CA ASP A 212 -12.50 9.34 20.70
C ASP A 212 -13.67 9.74 19.77
N LEU A 213 -14.50 10.68 20.21
CA LEU A 213 -15.65 11.22 19.47
C LEU A 213 -15.43 12.65 18.92
N LEU A 214 -14.23 13.21 19.15
CA LEU A 214 -13.76 14.51 18.63
C LEU A 214 -12.39 14.28 17.97
N GLU A 215 -12.38 13.62 16.83
CA GLU A 215 -11.22 13.61 15.92
C GLU A 215 -11.16 14.89 15.07
#